data_AF-A0A2T2TNR8-F1
#
_entry.id   AF-A0A2T2TNR8-F1
#
_cell.length_a   1.000
_cell.length_b   1.000
_cell.length_c   1.000
_cell.angle_alpha   90.00
_cell.angle_beta   90.00
_cell.angle_gamma   90.00
#
_symmetry.space_group_name_H-M   'P 1'
#
loop_
_entity.id
_entity.type
_entity.pdbx_description
1 polymer ?
#
loop_
_entity_poly.entity_id
_entity_poly.type
_entity_poly.pdbx_seq_one_letter_code
_entity_poly.pdbx_strand_id
1 'polypeptide(L)'
;MLRYGEASLPWLLLLAAGALGMAASLAFWMRRPFLRLAGDGLTFRRKPLGKTHTVRWDELAHVDATSSDEAVRLHRTGDAPTLPLSFDALSAEAAHRLTRRLTDTARHHGVLVYPN
;
A
#
# COMPACT_ATOMS: atom_id res chain seq x y z
N MET A 1 49.98 -1.05 -24.52
CA MET A 1 48.89 -0.31 -25.19
C MET A 1 47.60 -1.09 -25.03
N LEU A 2 46.73 -0.68 -24.11
CA LEU A 2 45.41 -1.28 -23.91
C LEU A 2 44.50 -0.80 -25.05
N ARG A 3 44.24 -1.67 -26.03
CA ARG A 3 43.19 -1.44 -27.04
C ARG A 3 41.85 -1.47 -26.32
N TYR A 4 41.30 -0.29 -26.04
CA TYR A 4 39.87 -0.14 -25.80
C TYR A 4 39.17 -0.60 -27.08
N GLY A 5 38.66 -1.82 -27.07
CA GLY A 5 37.82 -2.32 -28.15
C GLY A 5 36.61 -1.41 -28.26
N GLU A 6 36.44 -0.80 -29.43
CA GLU A 6 35.24 -0.03 -29.77
C GLU A 6 34.02 -0.94 -29.52
N ALA A 7 33.30 -0.66 -28.44
CA ALA A 7 32.00 -1.26 -28.21
C ALA A 7 31.12 -0.78 -29.36
N SER A 8 30.76 -1.69 -30.27
CA SER A 8 29.94 -1.35 -31.43
C SER A 8 28.65 -0.69 -30.93
N LEU A 9 28.24 0.39 -31.58
CA LEU A 9 27.00 1.13 -31.32
C LEU A 9 25.78 0.22 -31.00
N PRO A 10 25.55 -0.92 -31.71
CA PRO A 10 24.48 -1.85 -31.36
C PRO A 10 24.62 -2.53 -29.99
N TRP A 11 25.84 -2.80 -29.52
CA TRP A 11 26.09 -3.36 -28.19
C TRP A 11 25.74 -2.38 -27.07
N LEU A 12 26.08 -1.10 -27.26
CA LEU A 12 25.71 -0.03 -26.33
C LEU A 12 24.20 0.19 -26.28
N LEU A 13 23.50 0.05 -27.41
CA LEU A 13 22.03 0.13 -27.46
C LEU A 13 21.36 -1.04 -26.73
N LEU A 14 21.89 -2.27 -26.82
CA LEU A 14 21.36 -3.42 -26.08
C LEU A 14 21.55 -3.26 -24.56
N LEU A 15 22.70 -2.74 -24.12
CA LEU A 15 22.94 -2.46 -22.72
C LEU A 15 22.02 -1.35 -22.19
N ALA A 16 21.81 -0.28 -22.97
CA ALA A 16 20.89 0.80 -22.61
C ALA A 16 19.44 0.31 -22.53
N ALA A 17 19.00 -0.52 -23.49
CA ALA A 17 17.67 -1.13 -23.48
C ALA A 17 17.48 -2.08 -22.28
N GLY A 18 18.49 -2.89 -21.96
CA GLY A 18 18.49 -3.77 -20.80
C GLY A 18 18.43 -3.00 -19.47
N ALA A 19 19.20 -1.91 -19.35
CA ALA A 19 19.19 -1.05 -18.17
C ALA A 19 17.85 -0.32 -17.98
N LEU A 20 17.24 0.17 -19.06
CA LEU A 20 15.90 0.78 -19.02
C LEU A 20 14.82 -0.24 -18.64
N GLY A 21 14.89 -1.46 -19.19
CA GLY A 21 13.97 -2.54 -18.85
C GLY A 21 14.04 -2.91 -17.36
N MET A 22 15.25 -3.09 -16.82
CA MET A 22 15.46 -3.36 -15.40
C MET A 22 14.95 -2.21 -14.51
N ALA A 23 15.26 -0.96 -14.86
CA ALA A 23 14.79 0.20 -14.10
C ALA A 23 13.25 0.30 -14.08
N ALA A 24 12.59 0.02 -15.21
CA ALA A 24 11.14 -0.01 -15.30
C ALA A 24 10.53 -1.13 -14.45
N SER A 25 11.12 -2.33 -14.49
CA SER A 25 10.69 -3.45 -13.64
C SER A 25 10.89 -3.18 -12.15
N LEU A 26 12.02 -2.59 -11.77
CA LEU A 26 12.29 -2.22 -10.37
C LEU A 26 11.31 -1.15 -9.88
N ALA A 27 11.06 -0.13 -10.70
CA ALA A 27 10.10 0.93 -10.41
C ALA A 27 8.67 0.38 -10.30
N PHE A 28 8.29 -0.59 -11.13
CA PHE A 28 7.00 -1.27 -11.06
C PHE A 28 6.86 -2.10 -9.77
N TRP A 29 7.90 -2.83 -9.37
CA TRP A 29 7.90 -3.62 -8.13
C TRP A 29 7.84 -2.71 -6.90
N MET A 30 8.63 -1.63 -6.90
CA MET A 30 8.60 -0.57 -5.89
C MET A 30 7.31 0.26 -5.88
N ARG A 31 6.36 0.06 -6.81
CA ARG A 31 5.07 0.78 -6.88
C ARG A 31 3.86 -0.01 -6.35
N ARG A 32 4.01 -1.24 -5.87
CA ARG A 32 2.86 -2.01 -5.39
C ARG A 32 2.26 -1.38 -4.11
N PRO A 33 0.98 -0.98 -4.09
CA PRO A 33 0.34 -0.58 -2.85
C PRO A 33 0.34 -1.80 -1.94
N PHE A 34 0.65 -1.60 -0.66
CA PHE A 34 0.58 -2.66 0.33
C PHE A 34 -0.19 -2.15 1.53
N LEU A 35 -0.99 -3.05 2.11
CA LEU A 35 -1.63 -2.89 3.40
C LEU A 35 -1.35 -4.16 4.19
N ARG A 36 -0.86 -3.98 5.40
CA ARG A 36 -0.50 -5.04 6.34
C ARG A 36 -1.22 -4.77 7.65
N LEU A 37 -2.00 -5.74 8.09
CA LEU A 37 -2.51 -5.83 9.45
C LEU A 37 -1.39 -6.44 10.30
N ALA A 38 -0.81 -5.65 11.18
CA ALA A 38 0.17 -6.08 12.17
C ALA A 38 -0.52 -6.23 13.53
N GLY A 39 0.10 -6.98 14.45
CA GLY A 39 -0.47 -7.22 15.78
C GLY A 39 -0.61 -5.95 16.63
N ASP A 40 0.12 -4.88 16.29
CA ASP A 40 0.13 -3.59 16.98
C ASP A 40 -0.59 -2.47 16.22
N GLY A 41 -0.93 -2.69 14.94
CA GLY A 41 -1.59 -1.67 14.14
C GLY A 41 -1.77 -2.01 12.67
N LEU A 42 -2.15 -0.99 11.91
CA LEU A 42 -2.24 -1.02 10.47
C LEU A 42 -1.04 -0.34 9.84
N THR A 43 -0.33 -1.03 8.96
CA THR A 43 0.74 -0.45 8.14
C THR A 43 0.33 -0.44 6.69
N PHE A 44 0.34 0.72 6.02
CA PHE A 44 -0.03 0.82 4.61
C PHE A 44 0.81 1.87 3.89
N ARG A 45 0.91 1.76 2.57
CA ARG A 45 1.68 2.71 1.76
C ARG A 45 0.77 3.49 0.82
N ARG A 46 0.74 4.82 0.97
CA ARG A 46 -0.02 5.70 0.07
C ARG A 46 0.79 5.96 -1.20
N LYS A 47 0.16 5.79 -2.36
CA LYS A 47 0.69 6.28 -3.64
C LYS A 47 0.49 7.80 -3.76
N PRO A 48 1.33 8.52 -4.52
CA PRO A 48 2.49 8.05 -5.28
C PRO A 48 3.81 8.09 -4.49
N LEU A 49 3.83 8.75 -3.32
CA LEU A 49 5.05 9.10 -2.59
C LEU A 49 5.72 7.94 -1.84
N GLY A 50 5.11 6.75 -1.81
CA GLY A 50 5.73 5.57 -1.21
C GLY A 50 5.95 5.66 0.30
N LYS A 51 5.38 6.67 0.98
CA LYS A 51 5.49 6.81 2.42
C LYS A 51 4.68 5.71 3.10
N THR A 52 5.38 4.92 3.90
CA THR A 52 4.76 3.96 4.81
C THR A 52 4.09 4.74 5.94
N HIS A 53 2.81 4.49 6.12
CA HIS A 53 2.02 4.98 7.24
C HIS A 53 1.78 3.81 8.18
N THR A 54 2.10 4.00 9.44
CA THR A 54 1.72 3.09 10.52
C THR A 54 0.72 3.83 11.39
N VAL A 55 -0.40 3.18 11.68
CA VAL A 55 -1.43 3.65 12.60
C VAL A 55 -1.61 2.56 13.62
N ARG A 56 -1.34 2.85 14.89
CA ARG A 56 -1.50 1.85 15.94
C ARG A 56 -2.97 1.69 16.31
N TRP A 57 -3.35 0.52 16.81
CA TRP A 57 -4.76 0.29 17.20
C TRP A 57 -5.21 1.20 18.36
N ASP A 58 -4.31 1.55 19.27
CA ASP A 58 -4.55 2.48 20.39
C ASP A 58 -4.70 3.95 19.96
N GLU A 59 -4.27 4.30 18.74
CA GLU A 59 -4.47 5.63 18.15
C GLU A 59 -5.83 5.78 17.45
N LEU A 60 -6.61 4.69 17.33
CA LEU A 60 -7.92 4.70 16.69
C LEU A 60 -9.04 4.92 17.71
N ALA A 61 -9.85 5.94 17.46
CA ALA A 61 -11.09 6.16 18.20
C ALA A 61 -12.18 5.19 17.75
N HIS A 62 -12.33 5.00 16.43
CA HIS A 62 -13.24 4.03 15.83
C HIS A 62 -12.91 3.81 14.35
N VAL A 63 -13.52 2.79 13.77
CA VAL A 63 -13.44 2.46 12.36
C VAL A 63 -14.84 2.45 11.76
N ASP A 64 -15.03 3.20 10.67
CA ASP A 64 -16.27 3.12 9.88
C ASP A 64 -16.02 2.20 8.69
N ALA A 65 -16.77 1.12 8.63
CA ALA A 65 -16.80 0.23 7.47
C ALA A 65 -18.08 0.50 6.70
N THR A 66 -17.95 0.98 5.46
CA THR A 66 -19.11 1.15 4.58
C THR A 66 -19.65 -0.20 4.16
N SER A 67 -20.98 -0.31 4.14
CA SER A 67 -21.72 -1.46 3.60
C SER A 67 -21.38 -1.81 2.15
N SER A 68 -20.76 -0.89 1.38
CA SER A 68 -20.26 -1.13 0.04
C SER A 68 -18.89 -1.82 -0.03
N ASP A 69 -18.26 -2.19 1.09
CA ASP A 69 -17.03 -2.99 1.23
C ASP A 69 -15.75 -2.51 0.53
N GLU A 70 -15.83 -1.44 -0.27
CA GLU A 70 -14.74 -0.91 -1.09
C GLU A 70 -13.92 0.16 -0.39
N ALA A 71 -14.37 0.62 0.78
CA ALA A 71 -13.66 1.62 1.56
C ALA A 71 -13.86 1.44 3.07
N VAL A 72 -12.87 1.91 3.83
CA VAL A 72 -12.88 1.96 5.30
C VAL A 72 -12.33 3.31 5.73
N ARG A 73 -12.92 3.93 6.75
CA ARG A 73 -12.39 5.16 7.35
C ARG A 73 -11.85 4.87 8.74
N LEU A 74 -10.61 5.26 8.99
CA LEU A 74 -9.99 5.17 10.30
C LEU A 74 -10.09 6.53 10.99
N HIS A 75 -10.83 6.61 12.08
CA HIS A 75 -10.93 7.80 12.90
C HIS A 75 -9.91 7.71 14.02
N ARG A 76 -9.03 8.72 14.10
CA ARG A 76 -7.96 8.76 15.09
C ARG A 76 -8.39 9.55 16.33
N THR A 77 -7.81 9.22 17.47
CA THR A 77 -8.04 9.95 18.72
C THR A 77 -7.52 11.38 18.65
N GLY A 78 -8.21 12.33 19.28
CA GLY A 78 -7.84 13.76 19.29
C GLY A 78 -8.09 14.46 17.95
N ASP A 79 -7.31 15.51 17.66
CA ASP A 79 -7.44 16.33 16.44
C ASP A 79 -6.74 15.72 15.20
N ALA A 80 -6.39 14.44 15.27
CA ALA A 80 -5.69 13.77 14.19
C ALA A 80 -6.63 13.51 12.99
N PRO A 81 -6.21 13.79 11.75
CA PRO A 81 -7.11 13.67 10.60
C PRO A 81 -7.55 12.23 10.37
N THR A 82 -8.82 12.06 9.99
CA THR A 82 -9.39 10.78 9.53
C THR A 82 -8.64 10.27 8.31
N LEU A 83 -8.38 8.96 8.28
CA LEU A 83 -7.64 8.33 7.19
C LEU A 83 -8.58 7.43 6.37
N PRO A 84 -8.93 7.82 5.14
CA PRO A 84 -9.68 6.96 4.24
C PRO A 84 -8.74 5.91 3.62
N LEU A 85 -9.18 4.66 3.64
CA LEU A 85 -8.62 3.53 2.92
C LEU A 85 -9.60 3.14 1.83
N SER A 86 -9.13 3.07 0.59
CA SER A 86 -9.92 2.60 -0.55
C SER A 86 -9.26 1.35 -1.12
N PHE A 87 -10.11 0.42 -1.55
CA PHE A 87 -9.76 -0.87 -2.12
C PHE A 87 -10.24 -1.00 -3.57
N ASP A 88 -10.41 0.12 -4.26
CA ASP A 88 -10.84 0.24 -5.67
C ASP A 88 -10.05 -0.63 -6.66
N ALA A 89 -8.77 -0.90 -6.36
CA ALA A 89 -7.91 -1.76 -7.17
C ALA A 89 -8.09 -3.27 -6.88
N LEU A 90 -8.92 -3.66 -5.92
CA LEU A 90 -9.23 -5.05 -5.60
C LEU A 90 -10.55 -5.48 -6.25
N SER A 91 -10.72 -6.78 -6.48
CA SER A 91 -12.05 -7.31 -6.78
C SER A 91 -12.97 -7.12 -5.58
N ALA A 92 -14.29 -6.99 -5.80
CA ALA A 92 -15.28 -6.83 -4.73
C ALA A 92 -15.15 -7.91 -3.64
N GLU A 93 -14.93 -9.17 -4.01
CA GLU A 93 -14.71 -10.27 -3.06
C GLU A 93 -13.43 -10.07 -2.23
N ALA A 94 -12.35 -9.62 -2.84
CA ALA A 94 -11.10 -9.36 -2.14
C ALA A 94 -11.19 -8.14 -1.22
N ALA A 95 -11.87 -7.07 -1.67
CA ALA A 95 -12.18 -5.90 -0.86
C ALA A 95 -13.03 -6.29 0.36
N HIS A 96 -14.10 -7.05 0.15
CA HIS A 96 -14.97 -7.55 1.22
C HIS A 96 -14.22 -8.40 2.25
N ARG A 97 -13.39 -9.35 1.81
CA ARG A 97 -12.55 -10.16 2.73
C ARG A 97 -11.58 -9.29 3.52
N LEU A 98 -10.99 -8.27 2.89
CA LEU A 98 -10.05 -7.38 3.55
C LEU A 98 -10.76 -6.49 4.57
N THR A 99 -11.92 -5.93 4.21
CA THR A 99 -12.76 -5.10 5.09
C THR A 99 -13.23 -5.89 6.30
N ARG A 100 -13.71 -7.13 6.12
CA ARG A 100 -14.01 -8.02 7.25
C ARG A 100 -12.80 -8.26 8.14
N ARG A 101 -11.66 -8.65 7.55
CA ARG A 101 -10.47 -8.94 8.33
C ARG A 101 -9.96 -7.74 9.11
N LEU A 102 -10.01 -6.54 8.51
CA LEU A 102 -9.62 -5.29 9.17
C LEU A 102 -10.56 -4.98 10.33
N THR A 103 -11.87 -5.05 10.12
CA THR A 103 -12.86 -4.74 11.16
C THR A 103 -12.83 -5.77 12.30
N ASP A 104 -12.66 -7.05 12.01
CA ASP A 104 -12.50 -8.08 13.04
C ASP A 104 -11.21 -7.90 13.84
N THR A 105 -10.11 -7.53 13.19
CA THR A 105 -8.85 -7.20 13.87
C THR A 105 -9.01 -5.96 14.75
N ALA A 106 -9.67 -4.91 14.26
CA ALA A 106 -9.93 -3.70 15.02
C ALA A 106 -10.75 -4.00 16.30
N ARG A 107 -11.83 -4.79 16.17
CA ARG A 107 -12.63 -5.25 17.31
C ARG A 107 -11.82 -6.06 18.31
N HIS A 108 -10.95 -6.96 17.82
CA HIS A 108 -10.08 -7.76 18.67
C HIS A 108 -9.15 -6.88 19.54
N HIS A 109 -8.73 -5.74 19.02
CA HIS A 109 -7.92 -4.76 19.74
C HIS A 109 -8.75 -3.71 20.52
N GLY A 110 -10.06 -3.89 20.66
CA GLY A 110 -10.93 -3.02 21.44
C GLY A 110 -11.35 -1.73 20.73
N VAL A 111 -11.10 -1.60 19.43
CA VAL A 111 -11.53 -0.45 18.63
C VAL A 111 -13.00 -0.61 18.23
N LEU A 112 -13.80 0.44 18.44
CA LEU A 112 -15.20 0.45 18.04
C LEU A 112 -15.31 0.43 16.51
N VAL A 113 -16.23 -0.38 15.98
CA VAL A 113 -16.48 -0.49 14.54
C VAL A 113 -17.94 -0.17 14.26
N TYR A 114 -18.18 0.88 13.47
CA TYR A 114 -19.51 1.28 13.05
C TYR A 114 -19.77 0.87 11.60
N PRO A 115 -20.94 0.29 11.30
CA PRO A 115 -21.41 0.16 9.94
C PRO A 115 -21.83 1.54 9.44
N ASN A 116 -21.37 1.91 8.24
CA ASN A 116 -21.76 3.15 7.55
C ASN A 116 -22.59 2.84 6.29
#